data_AF-W2L6Z7-F1
#
_entry.id   AF-W2L6Z7-F1
#
_cell.length_a   1.000
_cell.length_b   1.000
_cell.length_c   1.000
_cell.angle_alpha   90.00
_cell.angle_beta   90.00
_cell.angle_gamma   90.00
#
_symmetry.space_group_name_H-M   'P 1'
#
loop_
_entity.id
_entity.type
_entity.pdbx_description
1 polymer ?
#
loop_
_entity_poly.entity_id
_entity_poly.type
_entity_poly.pdbx_seq_one_letter_code
_entity_poly.pdbx_strand_id
1 'polypeptide(L)'
;MAVNASLCWHTLICGGVGQVLSEAQTLGIERDWVVIIAQSSGTEPSSALASLNTILRRIDLACKLLGPLAFGVIMDFAGRDPTTRAMIGASTVAIWNGLSTPLEYFMTQDIYKLVPELAIKESSKQPNDEEELASADDQSTLSRYVGMWRNYSRHPVFLLSFSYCALYMTVLDNGSLNTAYLKWRGVPGSLLASSRGAGAVFGLLGTVLFPYLRRTIPRLECVAVLSIWLFWLCLAPILVAFLLSGESRVSDYVMLCCMVGARMWLWSADLTETQLMQEWIEPSRRGAVNAMQTATCQLFYMLIQVVGIIFHDPRQFEALVLFSVATVLAAAMGFTLWDVRYGCHRSLYARSTTGTMKTIATP
;
A
#
# COMPACT_ATOMS: atom_id res chain seq x y z
N MET A 1 -18.06 25.97 -22.53
CA MET A 1 -18.01 25.64 -21.08
C MET A 1 -18.71 24.32 -20.74
N ALA A 2 -19.94 24.05 -21.19
CA ALA A 2 -20.65 22.81 -20.87
C ALA A 2 -19.98 21.51 -21.38
N VAL A 3 -19.39 21.52 -22.59
CA VAL A 3 -18.68 20.36 -23.17
C VAL A 3 -17.44 19.99 -22.34
N ASN A 4 -16.69 20.99 -21.85
CA ASN A 4 -15.51 20.76 -21.00
C ASN A 4 -15.91 20.21 -19.62
N ALA A 5 -17.02 20.69 -19.05
CA ALA A 5 -17.53 20.18 -17.77
C ALA A 5 -18.01 18.72 -17.87
N SER A 6 -18.70 18.37 -18.97
CA SER A 6 -19.09 16.98 -19.24
C SER A 6 -17.88 16.07 -19.40
N LEU A 7 -16.87 16.49 -20.18
CA LEU A 7 -15.65 15.72 -20.37
C LEU A 7 -14.92 15.47 -19.04
N CYS A 8 -14.76 16.52 -18.21
CA CYS A 8 -14.16 16.39 -16.89
C CYS A 8 -14.92 15.40 -15.99
N TRP A 9 -16.25 15.42 -16.00
CA TRP A 9 -17.05 14.47 -15.23
C TRP A 9 -16.85 13.03 -15.70
N HIS A 10 -16.85 12.79 -17.01
CA HIS A 10 -16.61 11.45 -17.56
C HIS A 10 -15.20 10.95 -17.22
N THR A 11 -14.17 11.81 -17.34
CA THR A 11 -12.80 11.44 -16.96
C THR A 11 -12.70 11.12 -15.47
N LEU A 12 -13.38 11.87 -14.62
CA LEU A 12 -13.35 11.66 -13.17
C LEU A 12 -14.08 10.37 -12.77
N ILE A 13 -15.23 10.09 -13.38
CA ILE A 13 -15.97 8.84 -13.16
C ILE A 13 -15.16 7.65 -13.66
N CYS A 14 -14.66 7.67 -14.90
CA CYS A 14 -13.86 6.59 -15.46
C CYS A 14 -12.57 6.36 -14.67
N GLY A 15 -11.89 7.44 -14.24
CA GLY A 15 -10.71 7.36 -13.38
C GLY A 15 -11.02 6.76 -12.02
N GLY A 16 -12.16 7.14 -11.41
CA GLY A 16 -12.63 6.57 -10.14
C GLY A 16 -12.95 5.08 -10.24
N VAL A 17 -13.71 4.68 -11.27
CA VAL A 17 -14.02 3.26 -11.54
C VAL A 17 -12.72 2.47 -11.78
N GLY A 18 -11.80 3.01 -12.59
CA GLY A 18 -10.51 2.39 -12.85
C GLY A 18 -9.69 2.18 -11.58
N GLN A 19 -9.65 3.18 -10.70
CA GLN A 19 -8.96 3.08 -9.40
C GLN A 19 -9.57 2.00 -8.51
N VAL A 20 -10.91 1.94 -8.41
CA VAL A 20 -11.61 0.92 -7.61
C VAL A 20 -11.34 -0.49 -8.15
N LEU A 21 -11.37 -0.68 -9.47
CA LEU A 21 -11.07 -1.98 -10.08
C LEU A 21 -9.61 -2.38 -9.86
N SER A 22 -8.67 -1.45 -9.95
CA SER A 22 -7.27 -1.70 -9.64
C SER A 22 -7.07 -2.13 -8.19
N GLU A 23 -7.75 -1.49 -7.24
CA GLU A 23 -7.69 -1.89 -5.82
C GLU A 23 -8.32 -3.25 -5.57
N ALA A 24 -9.45 -3.55 -6.22
CA ALA A 24 -10.09 -4.86 -6.15
C ALA A 24 -9.16 -5.97 -6.70
N GLN A 25 -8.43 -5.68 -7.78
CA GLN A 25 -7.44 -6.59 -8.34
C GLN A 25 -6.25 -6.80 -7.40
N THR A 26 -5.71 -5.73 -6.81
CA THR A 26 -4.65 -5.86 -5.80
C THR A 26 -5.10 -6.71 -4.60
N LEU A 27 -6.34 -6.52 -4.13
CA LEU A 27 -6.91 -7.33 -3.05
C LEU A 27 -7.05 -8.81 -3.45
N GLY A 28 -7.55 -9.09 -4.66
CA GLY A 28 -7.74 -10.47 -5.13
C GLY A 28 -6.43 -11.20 -5.42
N ILE A 29 -5.51 -10.55 -6.12
CA ILE A 29 -4.27 -11.18 -6.58
C ILE A 29 -3.17 -11.07 -5.53
N GLU A 30 -2.76 -9.85 -5.18
CA GLU A 30 -1.58 -9.65 -4.33
C GLU A 30 -1.81 -10.07 -2.88
N ARG A 31 -3.03 -9.83 -2.35
CA ARG A 31 -3.32 -10.13 -0.94
C ARG A 31 -3.84 -11.53 -0.72
N ASP A 32 -4.45 -12.17 -1.70
CA ASP A 32 -5.02 -13.50 -1.54
C ASP A 32 -4.32 -14.57 -2.39
N TRP A 33 -4.31 -14.45 -3.72
CA TRP A 33 -3.73 -15.48 -4.60
C TRP A 33 -2.25 -15.75 -4.31
N VAL A 34 -1.46 -14.70 -4.03
CA VAL A 34 -0.04 -14.83 -3.70
C VAL A 34 0.20 -15.76 -2.50
N VAL A 35 -0.72 -15.78 -1.53
CA VAL A 35 -0.60 -16.66 -0.36
C VAL A 35 -0.80 -18.12 -0.74
N ILE A 36 -1.80 -18.38 -1.57
CA ILE A 36 -2.11 -19.74 -2.05
C ILE A 36 -0.99 -20.25 -2.96
N ILE A 37 -0.51 -19.41 -3.89
CA ILE A 37 0.61 -19.74 -4.79
C ILE A 37 1.90 -20.01 -3.98
N ALA A 38 2.16 -19.25 -2.91
CA ALA A 38 3.31 -19.50 -2.05
C ALA A 38 3.21 -20.86 -1.33
N GLN A 39 2.02 -21.24 -0.88
CA GLN A 39 1.75 -22.52 -0.22
C GLN A 39 1.90 -23.71 -1.19
N SER A 40 1.50 -23.55 -2.45
CA SER A 40 1.57 -24.60 -3.47
C SER A 40 2.97 -24.78 -4.09
N SER A 41 3.94 -23.92 -3.75
CA SER A 41 5.25 -23.84 -4.43
C SER A 41 6.27 -24.93 -4.03
N GLY A 42 5.92 -25.81 -3.09
CA GLY A 42 6.79 -26.89 -2.60
C GLY A 42 8.02 -26.42 -1.79
N THR A 43 8.15 -25.12 -1.54
CA THR A 43 9.18 -24.49 -0.70
C THR A 43 8.57 -24.03 0.62
N GLU A 44 9.40 -23.75 1.64
CA GLU A 44 8.97 -23.10 2.89
C GLU A 44 8.02 -21.90 2.62
N PRO A 45 6.73 -21.98 3.02
CA PRO A 45 5.70 -21.03 2.57
C PRO A 45 6.03 -19.58 2.88
N SER A 46 6.53 -19.30 4.08
CA SER A 46 6.91 -17.94 4.50
C SER A 46 8.06 -17.37 3.66
N SER A 47 8.97 -18.22 3.16
CA SER A 47 10.08 -17.79 2.32
C SER A 47 9.65 -17.55 0.87
N ALA A 48 8.79 -18.42 0.34
CA ALA A 48 8.17 -18.21 -0.98
C ALA A 48 7.33 -16.93 -1.00
N LEU A 49 6.54 -16.70 0.05
CA LEU A 49 5.71 -15.51 0.23
C LEU A 49 6.54 -14.22 0.26
N ALA A 50 7.61 -14.22 1.06
CA ALA A 50 8.55 -13.08 1.11
C ALA A 50 9.15 -12.76 -0.28
N SER A 51 9.51 -13.79 -1.04
CA SER A 51 10.05 -13.65 -2.39
C SER A 51 9.01 -13.06 -3.36
N LEU A 52 7.79 -13.63 -3.38
CA LEU A 52 6.71 -13.17 -4.25
C LEU A 52 6.31 -11.72 -3.94
N ASN A 53 6.09 -11.39 -2.66
CA ASN A 53 5.77 -10.02 -2.24
C ASN A 53 6.86 -9.02 -2.67
N THR A 54 8.13 -9.40 -2.48
CA THR A 54 9.27 -8.57 -2.88
C THR A 54 9.30 -8.35 -4.38
N ILE A 55 9.08 -9.41 -5.18
CA ILE A 55 9.07 -9.32 -6.66
C ILE A 55 7.93 -8.42 -7.12
N LEU A 56 6.71 -8.66 -6.65
CA LEU A 56 5.54 -7.84 -6.98
C LEU A 56 5.78 -6.37 -6.64
N ARG A 57 6.34 -6.11 -5.45
CA ARG A 57 6.62 -4.74 -5.01
C ARG A 57 7.70 -4.06 -5.85
N ARG A 58 8.74 -4.80 -6.27
CA ARG A 58 9.76 -4.28 -7.20
C ARG A 58 9.17 -3.90 -8.54
N ILE A 59 8.25 -4.71 -9.06
CA ILE A 59 7.55 -4.43 -10.32
C ILE A 59 6.71 -3.16 -10.17
N ASP A 60 5.88 -3.04 -9.12
CA ASP A 60 5.07 -1.84 -8.86
C ASP A 60 5.92 -0.56 -8.77
N LEU A 61 6.99 -0.61 -7.97
CA LEU A 61 7.91 0.52 -7.82
C LEU A 61 8.65 0.87 -9.12
N ALA A 62 9.09 -0.14 -9.87
CA ALA A 62 9.73 0.07 -11.16
C ALA A 62 8.75 0.71 -12.15
N CYS A 63 7.51 0.25 -12.22
CA CYS A 63 6.47 0.83 -13.07
C CYS A 63 6.13 2.28 -12.67
N LYS A 64 6.07 2.59 -11.36
CA LYS A 64 5.87 3.96 -10.86
C LYS A 64 7.00 4.92 -11.23
N LEU A 65 8.22 4.41 -11.42
CA LEU A 65 9.38 5.18 -11.88
C LEU A 65 9.47 5.26 -13.41
N LEU A 66 9.43 4.11 -14.07
CA LEU A 66 9.66 3.96 -15.51
C LEU A 66 8.47 4.40 -16.35
N GLY A 67 7.24 4.27 -15.87
CA GLY A 67 6.03 4.63 -16.60
C GLY A 67 6.00 6.10 -17.02
N PRO A 68 6.09 7.07 -16.06
CA PRO A 68 6.17 8.48 -16.40
C PRO A 68 7.40 8.85 -17.24
N LEU A 69 8.54 8.17 -17.05
CA LEU A 69 9.75 8.39 -17.86
C LEU A 69 9.55 7.97 -19.32
N ALA A 70 9.07 6.75 -19.54
CA ALA A 70 8.76 6.23 -20.87
C ALA A 70 7.73 7.11 -21.58
N PHE A 71 6.66 7.50 -20.86
CA PHE A 71 5.66 8.42 -21.40
C PHE A 71 6.26 9.79 -21.74
N GLY A 72 7.14 10.34 -20.90
CA GLY A 72 7.86 11.59 -21.16
C GLY A 72 8.67 11.53 -22.46
N VAL A 73 9.44 10.46 -22.66
CA VAL A 73 10.23 10.23 -23.89
C VAL A 73 9.33 10.17 -25.12
N ILE A 74 8.20 9.45 -25.05
CA ILE A 74 7.23 9.39 -26.16
C ILE A 74 6.70 10.80 -26.49
N MET A 75 6.39 11.58 -25.46
CA MET A 75 5.90 12.94 -25.61
C MET A 75 6.94 13.91 -26.18
N ASP A 76 8.24 13.63 -26.09
CA ASP A 76 9.28 14.45 -26.73
C ASP A 76 9.28 14.29 -28.26
N PHE A 77 8.87 13.12 -28.77
CA PHE A 77 8.75 12.86 -30.22
C PHE A 77 7.37 13.26 -30.80
N ALA A 78 6.38 13.58 -29.96
CA ALA A 78 5.00 13.84 -30.36
C ALA A 78 4.73 15.22 -31.01
N GLY A 79 5.78 15.94 -31.42
CA GLY A 79 5.68 17.27 -32.03
C GLY A 79 5.43 18.40 -31.02
N ARG A 80 5.34 19.64 -31.52
CA ARG A 80 5.17 20.86 -30.70
C ARG A 80 3.71 21.30 -30.53
N ASP A 81 2.82 20.86 -31.40
CA ASP A 81 1.42 21.29 -31.38
C ASP A 81 0.65 20.60 -30.23
N PRO A 82 -0.03 21.35 -29.33
CA PRO A 82 -0.69 20.76 -28.16
C PRO A 82 -1.76 19.71 -28.49
N THR A 83 -2.48 19.87 -29.60
CA THR A 83 -3.54 18.94 -30.03
C THR A 83 -2.94 17.63 -30.53
N THR A 84 -1.90 17.69 -31.39
CA THR A 84 -1.16 16.52 -31.86
C THR A 84 -0.51 15.77 -30.70
N ARG A 85 0.08 16.49 -29.73
CA ARG A 85 0.65 15.90 -28.52
C ARG A 85 -0.39 15.15 -27.69
N ALA A 86 -1.55 15.76 -27.45
CA ALA A 86 -2.63 15.13 -26.70
C ALA A 86 -3.18 13.89 -27.42
N MET A 87 -3.35 13.97 -28.75
CA MET A 87 -3.81 12.83 -29.55
C MET A 87 -2.81 11.68 -29.52
N ILE A 88 -1.51 11.93 -29.77
CA ILE A 88 -0.48 10.90 -29.74
C ILE A 88 -0.40 10.28 -28.34
N GLY A 89 -0.36 11.11 -27.28
CA GLY A 89 -0.32 10.62 -25.90
C GLY A 89 -1.51 9.73 -25.55
N ALA A 90 -2.73 10.17 -25.89
CA ALA A 90 -3.95 9.39 -25.65
C ALA A 90 -3.97 8.09 -26.47
N SER A 91 -3.63 8.15 -27.76
CA SER A 91 -3.58 6.97 -28.63
C SER A 91 -2.52 5.98 -28.18
N THR A 92 -1.33 6.42 -27.77
CA THR A 92 -0.28 5.53 -27.27
C THR A 92 -0.72 4.81 -26.00
N VAL A 93 -1.30 5.53 -25.03
CA VAL A 93 -1.81 4.91 -23.79
C VAL A 93 -2.97 3.95 -24.07
N ALA A 94 -3.87 4.32 -24.99
CA ALA A 94 -4.99 3.47 -25.39
C ALA A 94 -4.50 2.17 -26.05
N ILE A 95 -3.54 2.26 -26.97
CA ILE A 95 -2.94 1.08 -27.63
C ILE A 95 -2.19 0.22 -26.60
N TRP A 96 -1.40 0.84 -25.73
CA TRP A 96 -0.64 0.12 -24.70
C TRP A 96 -1.57 -0.69 -23.78
N ASN A 97 -2.63 -0.07 -23.27
CA ASN A 97 -3.60 -0.75 -22.43
C ASN A 97 -4.40 -1.80 -23.22
N GLY A 98 -4.83 -1.47 -24.45
CA GLY A 98 -5.57 -2.39 -25.31
C GLY A 98 -4.80 -3.67 -25.65
N LEU A 99 -3.46 -3.60 -25.74
CA LEU A 99 -2.61 -4.77 -25.91
C LEU A 99 -2.31 -5.48 -24.58
N SER A 100 -2.24 -4.75 -23.47
CA SER A 100 -1.91 -5.31 -22.15
C SER A 100 -3.08 -6.08 -21.52
N THR A 101 -4.32 -5.59 -21.63
CA THR A 101 -5.50 -6.23 -21.03
C THR A 101 -5.71 -7.69 -21.46
N PRO A 102 -5.67 -8.07 -22.76
CA PRO A 102 -5.84 -9.47 -23.15
C PRO A 102 -4.69 -10.34 -22.65
N LEU A 103 -3.45 -9.83 -22.68
CA LEU A 103 -2.27 -10.54 -22.17
C LEU A 103 -2.42 -10.85 -20.68
N GLU A 104 -2.82 -9.86 -19.90
CA GLU A 104 -3.07 -9.99 -18.46
C GLU A 104 -4.18 -11.00 -18.17
N TYR A 105 -5.28 -10.97 -18.94
CA TYR A 105 -6.37 -11.93 -18.81
C TYR A 105 -5.89 -13.37 -19.05
N PHE A 106 -5.17 -13.61 -20.15
CA PHE A 106 -4.67 -14.96 -20.47
C PHE A 106 -3.66 -15.46 -19.43
N MET A 107 -2.72 -14.62 -18.99
CA MET A 107 -1.76 -14.98 -17.94
C MET A 107 -2.47 -15.31 -16.62
N THR A 108 -3.48 -14.53 -16.23
CA THR A 108 -4.27 -14.77 -15.02
C THR A 108 -5.06 -16.08 -15.13
N GLN A 109 -5.62 -16.36 -16.30
CA GLN A 109 -6.32 -17.61 -16.57
C GLN A 109 -5.38 -18.82 -16.49
N ASP A 110 -4.15 -18.69 -17.00
CA ASP A 110 -3.16 -19.75 -16.92
C ASP A 110 -2.70 -20.01 -15.49
N ILE A 111 -2.49 -18.96 -14.68
CA ILE A 111 -2.21 -19.10 -13.24
C ILE A 111 -3.33 -19.87 -12.54
N TYR A 112 -4.59 -19.53 -12.82
CA TYR A 112 -5.75 -20.20 -12.23
C TYR A 112 -5.83 -21.69 -12.61
N LYS A 113 -5.43 -22.05 -13.83
CA LYS A 113 -5.36 -23.45 -14.28
C LYS A 113 -4.18 -24.21 -13.66
N LEU A 114 -3.04 -23.54 -13.48
CA LEU A 114 -1.81 -24.14 -12.96
C LEU A 114 -1.87 -24.38 -11.44
N VAL A 115 -2.61 -23.54 -10.71
CA VAL A 115 -2.76 -23.66 -9.25
C VAL A 115 -4.24 -23.94 -8.92
N PRO A 116 -4.69 -25.21 -9.02
CA PRO A 116 -6.10 -25.57 -8.81
C PRO A 116 -6.58 -25.30 -7.37
N GLU A 117 -5.66 -25.17 -6.42
CA GLU A 117 -5.95 -24.77 -5.03
C GLU A 117 -6.64 -23.39 -4.95
N LEU A 118 -6.43 -22.50 -5.94
CA LEU A 118 -7.12 -21.22 -6.04
C LEU A 118 -8.64 -21.37 -6.25
N ALA A 119 -9.09 -22.51 -6.81
CA ALA A 119 -10.51 -22.78 -7.02
C ALA A 119 -11.22 -23.23 -5.74
N ILE A 120 -10.46 -23.68 -4.74
CA ILE A 120 -10.99 -24.15 -3.47
C ILE A 120 -11.22 -22.92 -2.58
N LYS A 121 -12.46 -22.42 -2.55
CA LYS A 121 -12.86 -21.51 -1.49
C LYS A 121 -13.00 -22.33 -0.22
N GLU A 122 -12.15 -22.12 0.78
CA GLU A 122 -12.37 -22.63 2.14
C GLU A 122 -13.68 -22.03 2.66
N SER A 123 -14.78 -22.73 2.38
CA SER A 123 -16.05 -22.52 3.03
C SER A 123 -15.89 -23.11 4.43
N SER A 124 -15.24 -22.39 5.33
CA SER A 124 -15.44 -22.60 6.76
C SER A 124 -16.86 -22.16 7.08
N LYS A 125 -17.85 -22.94 6.61
CA LYS A 125 -19.22 -22.95 7.13
C LYS A 125 -19.10 -23.38 8.57
N GLN A 126 -19.03 -22.43 9.50
CA GLN A 126 -19.56 -22.74 10.81
C GLN A 126 -21.08 -22.91 10.63
N PRO A 127 -21.73 -23.87 11.32
CA PRO A 127 -23.18 -24.09 11.19
C PRO A 127 -24.02 -22.81 11.42
N ASN A 128 -23.48 -21.82 12.12
CA ASN A 128 -24.11 -20.52 12.35
C ASN A 128 -24.12 -19.58 11.13
N ASP A 129 -23.23 -19.77 10.14
CA ASP A 129 -23.13 -18.87 8.99
C ASP A 129 -24.26 -19.12 7.97
N GLU A 130 -24.82 -20.34 7.92
CA GLU A 130 -25.96 -20.67 7.04
C GLU A 130 -27.30 -20.15 7.58
N GLU A 131 -27.49 -20.09 8.90
CA GLU A 131 -28.66 -19.44 9.52
C GLU A 131 -28.59 -17.90 9.38
N GLU A 132 -27.39 -17.29 9.42
CA GLU A 132 -27.20 -15.84 9.17
C GLU A 132 -27.36 -15.48 7.68
N LEU A 133 -26.91 -16.31 6.73
CA LEU A 133 -27.10 -16.03 5.29
C LEU A 133 -28.55 -16.21 4.83
N ALA A 134 -29.29 -17.17 5.41
CA ALA A 134 -30.70 -17.41 5.06
C ALA A 134 -31.66 -16.40 5.73
N SER A 135 -31.25 -15.75 6.82
CA SER A 135 -31.96 -14.63 7.45
C SER A 135 -31.51 -13.24 6.95
N ALA A 136 -30.52 -13.19 6.04
CA ALA A 136 -29.92 -11.96 5.51
C ALA A 136 -30.66 -11.32 4.33
N ASP A 137 -31.80 -11.85 3.89
CA ASP A 137 -32.60 -11.23 2.82
C ASP A 137 -33.32 -9.95 3.29
N ASP A 138 -33.40 -9.73 4.61
CA ASP A 138 -34.01 -8.53 5.23
C ASP A 138 -33.00 -7.70 6.07
N GLN A 139 -31.72 -8.06 6.06
CA GLN A 139 -30.69 -7.36 6.83
C GLN A 139 -30.08 -6.23 6.01
N SER A 140 -30.38 -4.98 6.40
CA SER A 140 -29.87 -3.78 5.71
C SER A 140 -28.35 -3.87 5.45
N THR A 141 -27.91 -3.44 4.27
CA THR A 141 -26.50 -3.42 3.85
C THR A 141 -25.58 -2.81 4.92
N LEU A 142 -26.08 -1.86 5.70
CA LEU A 142 -25.38 -1.24 6.83
C LEU A 142 -25.05 -2.23 7.95
N SER A 143 -25.97 -3.13 8.33
CA SER A 143 -25.72 -4.13 9.38
C SER A 143 -24.54 -5.04 9.00
N ARG A 144 -24.45 -5.43 7.72
CA ARG A 144 -23.35 -6.24 7.20
C ARG A 144 -22.01 -5.51 7.28
N TYR A 145 -21.96 -4.24 6.86
CA TYR A 145 -20.75 -3.42 7.00
C TYR A 145 -20.34 -3.25 8.47
N VAL A 146 -21.28 -2.98 9.36
CA VAL A 146 -21.00 -2.86 10.81
C VAL A 146 -20.46 -4.18 11.36
N GLY A 147 -21.01 -5.33 10.92
CA GLY A 147 -20.50 -6.66 11.27
C GLY A 147 -19.05 -6.87 10.81
N MET A 148 -18.71 -6.49 9.58
CA MET A 148 -17.34 -6.57 9.06
C MET A 148 -16.36 -5.71 9.85
N TRP A 149 -16.72 -4.47 10.16
CA TRP A 149 -15.92 -3.56 11.00
C TRP A 149 -15.73 -4.08 12.42
N ARG A 150 -16.78 -4.65 13.01
CA ARG A 150 -16.72 -5.29 14.33
C ARG A 150 -15.78 -6.51 14.32
N ASN A 151 -15.80 -7.30 13.25
CA ASN A 151 -14.91 -8.45 13.12
C ASN A 151 -13.45 -8.01 12.91
N TYR A 152 -13.22 -7.00 12.08
CA TYR A 152 -11.90 -6.41 11.86
C TYR A 152 -11.30 -5.83 13.14
N SER A 153 -12.05 -5.00 13.87
CA SER A 153 -11.58 -4.36 15.12
C SER A 153 -11.26 -5.32 16.26
N ARG A 154 -11.88 -6.52 16.26
CA ARG A 154 -11.62 -7.56 17.26
C ARG A 154 -10.48 -8.50 16.88
N HIS A 155 -10.01 -8.45 15.63
CA HIS A 155 -8.93 -9.32 15.16
C HIS A 155 -7.59 -8.95 15.83
N PRO A 156 -6.73 -9.92 16.19
CA PRO A 156 -5.43 -9.62 16.80
C PRO A 156 -4.53 -8.72 15.95
N VAL A 157 -4.67 -8.76 14.62
CA VAL A 157 -3.91 -7.90 13.68
C VAL A 157 -4.42 -6.45 13.61
N PHE A 158 -5.54 -6.12 14.25
CA PHE A 158 -6.16 -4.80 14.13
C PHE A 158 -5.20 -3.67 14.47
N LEU A 159 -4.48 -3.78 15.60
CA LEU A 159 -3.56 -2.72 16.03
C LEU A 159 -2.39 -2.53 15.05
N LEU A 160 -1.86 -3.62 14.48
CA LEU A 160 -0.84 -3.57 13.44
C LEU A 160 -1.37 -2.82 12.20
N SER A 161 -2.50 -3.30 11.68
CA SER A 161 -3.11 -2.78 10.45
C SER A 161 -3.55 -1.32 10.60
N PHE A 162 -4.19 -0.97 11.72
CA PHE A 162 -4.60 0.42 12.02
C PHE A 162 -3.40 1.36 12.17
N SER A 163 -2.31 0.90 12.79
CA SER A 163 -1.06 1.66 12.88
C SER A 163 -0.42 1.87 11.51
N TYR A 164 -0.48 0.85 10.65
CA TYR A 164 -0.04 0.99 9.26
C TYR A 164 -0.90 1.99 8.48
N CYS A 165 -2.22 1.94 8.64
CA CYS A 165 -3.13 2.91 8.03
C CYS A 165 -2.78 4.35 8.44
N ALA A 166 -2.41 4.58 9.71
CA ALA A 166 -2.00 5.90 10.22
C ALA A 166 -0.85 6.53 9.40
N LEU A 167 0.00 5.73 8.77
CA LEU A 167 1.07 6.22 7.89
C LEU A 167 0.55 6.93 6.63
N TYR A 168 -0.69 6.68 6.21
CA TYR A 168 -1.33 7.39 5.09
C TYR A 168 -1.80 8.80 5.48
N MET A 169 -1.80 9.11 6.78
CA MET A 169 -2.21 10.42 7.31
C MET A 169 -1.00 11.34 7.54
N THR A 170 0.01 11.26 6.66
CA THR A 170 1.23 12.06 6.71
C THR A 170 1.31 12.98 5.50
N VAL A 171 1.75 14.22 5.71
CA VAL A 171 2.10 15.17 4.64
C VAL A 171 3.56 15.00 4.22
N LEU A 172 4.38 14.32 5.03
CA LEU A 172 5.80 14.06 4.75
C LEU A 172 5.99 12.92 3.75
N ASP A 173 5.23 12.97 2.66
CA ASP A 173 5.34 12.15 1.49
C ASP A 173 5.70 13.01 0.26
N ASN A 174 6.01 12.38 -0.85
CA ASN A 174 6.23 13.12 -2.11
C ASN A 174 4.87 13.49 -2.77
N GLY A 175 3.81 13.61 -1.97
CA GLY A 175 2.44 13.85 -2.38
C GLY A 175 2.14 15.32 -2.67
N SER A 176 0.86 15.61 -2.87
CA SER A 176 0.37 16.91 -3.36
C SER A 176 0.69 18.07 -2.42
N LEU A 177 0.40 17.92 -1.12
CA LEU A 177 0.53 18.98 -0.12
C LEU A 177 1.98 19.41 0.09
N ASN A 178 2.90 18.47 0.31
CA ASN A 178 4.33 18.78 0.46
C ASN A 178 4.93 19.36 -0.83
N THR A 179 4.54 18.83 -1.99
CA THR A 179 4.95 19.39 -3.28
C THR A 179 4.48 20.84 -3.44
N ALA A 180 3.25 21.14 -3.05
CA ALA A 180 2.70 22.49 -3.13
C ALA A 180 3.45 23.45 -2.21
N TYR A 181 3.74 23.03 -0.97
CA TYR A 181 4.54 23.81 -0.03
C TYR A 181 5.94 24.13 -0.57
N LEU A 182 6.68 23.11 -1.02
CA LEU A 182 8.03 23.30 -1.56
C LEU A 182 8.03 24.17 -2.83
N LYS A 183 7.01 24.05 -3.67
CA LYS A 183 6.85 24.92 -4.84
C LYS A 183 6.56 26.36 -4.44
N TRP A 184 5.73 26.58 -3.41
CA TRP A 184 5.49 27.91 -2.85
C TRP A 184 6.76 28.52 -2.25
N ARG A 185 7.60 27.71 -1.61
CA ARG A 185 8.94 28.09 -1.13
C ARG A 185 9.95 28.45 -2.23
N GLY A 186 9.59 28.25 -3.51
CA GLY A 186 10.46 28.53 -4.65
C GLY A 186 11.50 27.46 -4.93
N VAL A 187 11.32 26.23 -4.41
CA VAL A 187 12.20 25.11 -4.72
C VAL A 187 12.08 24.76 -6.20
N PRO A 188 13.20 24.69 -6.94
CA PRO A 188 13.17 24.46 -8.38
C PRO A 188 12.58 23.08 -8.71
N GLY A 189 11.79 23.03 -9.79
CA GLY A 189 11.12 21.79 -10.23
C GLY A 189 12.08 20.65 -10.55
N SER A 190 13.30 20.97 -11.00
CA SER A 190 14.37 19.98 -11.22
C SER A 190 14.77 19.27 -9.92
N LEU A 191 14.93 20.00 -8.82
CA LEU A 191 15.29 19.41 -7.53
C LEU A 191 14.16 18.54 -6.98
N LEU A 192 12.90 18.97 -7.12
CA LEU A 192 11.74 18.15 -6.75
C LEU A 192 11.70 16.85 -7.57
N ALA A 193 11.96 16.92 -8.88
CA ALA A 193 12.03 15.74 -9.74
C ALA A 193 13.19 14.82 -9.34
N SER A 194 14.38 15.36 -9.07
CA SER A 194 15.55 14.60 -8.61
C SER A 194 15.28 13.90 -7.27
N SER A 195 14.67 14.59 -6.30
CA SER A 195 14.28 14.00 -5.02
C SER A 195 13.26 12.86 -5.19
N ARG A 196 12.27 13.01 -6.08
CA ARG A 196 11.33 11.92 -6.37
C ARG A 196 12.01 10.72 -7.03
N GLY A 197 12.91 10.97 -7.99
CA GLY A 197 13.70 9.91 -8.61
C GLY A 197 14.58 9.18 -7.60
N ALA A 198 15.29 9.91 -6.74
CA ALA A 198 16.08 9.34 -5.66
C ALA A 198 15.21 8.56 -4.67
N GLY A 199 14.05 9.08 -4.29
CA GLY A 199 13.09 8.38 -3.43
C GLY A 199 12.59 7.07 -4.03
N ALA A 200 12.38 6.99 -5.34
CA ALA A 200 12.02 5.75 -6.03
C ALA A 200 13.16 4.72 -5.98
N VAL A 201 14.40 5.15 -6.18
CA VAL A 201 15.60 4.28 -6.05
C VAL A 201 15.74 3.77 -4.61
N PHE A 202 15.61 4.64 -3.61
CA PHE A 202 15.65 4.24 -2.20
C PHE A 202 14.48 3.32 -1.83
N GLY A 203 13.31 3.49 -2.46
CA GLY A 203 12.21 2.55 -2.33
C GLY A 203 12.54 1.16 -2.87
N LEU A 204 13.17 1.08 -4.05
CA LEU A 204 13.67 -0.19 -4.60
C LEU A 204 14.73 -0.82 -3.69
N LEU A 205 15.64 -0.02 -3.11
CA LEU A 205 16.61 -0.50 -2.12
C LEU A 205 15.90 -1.11 -0.89
N GLY A 206 14.80 -0.52 -0.44
CA GLY A 206 13.96 -1.09 0.63
C GLY A 206 13.48 -2.51 0.33
N THR A 207 13.13 -2.80 -0.93
CA THR A 207 12.72 -4.16 -1.35
C THR A 207 13.89 -5.16 -1.41
N VAL A 208 15.14 -4.70 -1.47
CA VAL A 208 16.33 -5.56 -1.36
C VAL A 208 16.71 -5.75 0.10
N LEU A 209 16.50 -4.71 0.91
CA LEU A 209 16.76 -4.71 2.34
C LEU A 209 15.84 -5.68 3.09
N PHE A 210 14.55 -5.75 2.73
CA PHE A 210 13.60 -6.61 3.43
C PHE A 210 14.01 -8.10 3.48
N PRO A 211 14.34 -8.78 2.35
CA PRO A 211 14.83 -10.16 2.40
C PRO A 211 16.12 -10.34 3.22
N TYR A 212 16.99 -9.33 3.24
CA TYR A 212 18.21 -9.36 4.05
C TYR A 212 17.90 -9.29 5.55
N LEU A 213 17.01 -8.38 5.96
CA LEU A 213 16.55 -8.28 7.35
C LEU A 213 15.86 -9.56 7.80
N ARG A 214 15.00 -10.15 6.97
CA ARG A 214 14.31 -11.42 7.26
C ARG A 214 15.26 -12.61 7.42
N ARG A 215 16.39 -12.64 6.71
CA ARG A 215 17.42 -13.68 6.87
C ARG A 215 18.22 -13.51 8.16
N THR A 216 18.36 -12.27 8.64
CA THR A 216 19.19 -11.94 9.81
C THR A 216 18.37 -11.98 11.10
N ILE A 217 17.11 -11.57 11.05
CA ILE A 217 16.20 -11.47 12.18
C ILE A 217 15.14 -12.58 12.02
N PRO A 218 15.09 -13.58 12.93
CA PRO A 218 14.21 -14.73 12.78
C PRO A 218 12.72 -14.39 12.97
N ARG A 219 12.41 -13.34 13.75
CA ARG A 219 11.04 -12.88 14.01
C ARG A 219 10.67 -11.76 13.05
N LEU A 220 9.68 -12.02 12.20
CA LEU A 220 9.18 -11.05 11.22
C LEU A 220 8.59 -9.81 11.91
N GLU A 221 7.98 -9.99 13.07
CA GLU A 221 7.37 -8.92 13.86
C GLU A 221 8.42 -7.91 14.33
N CYS A 222 9.62 -8.38 14.71
CA CYS A 222 10.73 -7.51 15.06
C CYS A 222 11.26 -6.72 13.86
N VAL A 223 11.24 -7.31 12.65
CA VAL A 223 11.60 -6.60 11.41
C VAL A 223 10.62 -5.45 11.15
N ALA A 224 9.32 -5.66 11.43
CA ALA A 224 8.30 -4.64 11.25
C ALA A 224 8.52 -3.46 12.21
N VAL A 225 8.72 -3.77 13.49
CA VAL A 225 9.01 -2.78 14.55
C VAL A 225 10.31 -2.02 14.24
N LEU A 226 11.39 -2.72 13.88
CA LEU A 226 12.65 -2.09 13.50
C LEU A 226 12.47 -1.15 12.30
N SER A 227 11.80 -1.62 11.24
CA SER A 227 11.61 -0.83 10.02
C SER A 227 10.83 0.45 10.30
N ILE A 228 9.77 0.39 11.12
CA ILE A 228 8.95 1.57 11.40
C ILE A 228 9.63 2.58 12.34
N TRP A 229 10.42 2.11 13.32
CA TRP A 229 11.22 3.00 14.17
C TRP A 229 12.31 3.70 13.38
N LEU A 230 12.98 3.00 12.46
CA LEU A 230 13.98 3.61 11.58
C LEU A 230 13.34 4.56 10.56
N PHE A 231 12.14 4.26 10.08
CA PHE A 231 11.35 5.19 9.29
C PHE A 231 11.07 6.49 10.06
N TRP A 232 10.57 6.39 11.29
CA TRP A 232 10.34 7.57 12.14
C TRP A 232 11.64 8.34 12.42
N LEU A 233 12.73 7.63 12.75
CA LEU A 233 14.04 8.23 13.03
C LEU A 233 14.58 9.01 11.82
N CYS A 234 14.31 8.56 10.59
CA CYS A 234 14.67 9.31 9.39
C CYS A 234 13.83 10.59 9.20
N LEU A 235 12.59 10.63 9.70
CA LEU A 235 11.69 11.79 9.59
C LEU A 235 11.82 12.79 10.74
N ALA A 236 12.19 12.34 11.95
CA ALA A 236 12.31 13.20 13.13
C ALA A 236 13.22 14.44 12.93
N PRO A 237 14.36 14.36 12.20
CA PRO A 237 15.19 15.52 11.90
C PRO A 237 14.48 16.63 11.12
N ILE A 238 13.44 16.29 10.35
CA ILE A 238 12.63 17.27 9.62
C ILE A 238 11.94 18.20 10.62
N LEU A 239 11.26 17.62 11.63
CA LEU A 239 10.61 18.42 12.67
C LEU A 239 11.63 19.29 13.42
N VAL A 240 12.80 18.74 13.76
CA VAL A 240 13.87 19.51 14.42
C VAL A 240 14.34 20.67 13.54
N ALA A 241 14.50 20.47 12.23
CA ALA A 241 14.90 21.53 11.31
C ALA A 241 13.84 22.64 11.23
N PHE A 242 12.55 22.29 11.18
CA PHE A 242 11.46 23.25 11.21
C PHE A 242 11.41 24.02 12.54
N LEU A 243 11.56 23.36 13.69
CA LEU A 243 11.54 24.02 15.00
C LEU A 243 12.73 24.97 15.22
N LEU A 244 13.92 24.62 14.71
CA LEU A 244 15.14 25.41 14.92
C LEU A 244 15.30 26.53 13.89
N SER A 245 14.99 26.25 12.62
CA SER A 245 15.26 27.15 11.51
C SER A 245 13.99 27.78 10.91
N GLY A 246 12.80 27.35 11.35
CA GLY A 246 11.52 27.81 10.81
C GLY A 246 11.40 27.55 9.30
N GLU A 247 10.74 28.48 8.61
CA GLU A 247 10.63 28.52 7.15
C GLU A 247 11.94 28.93 6.46
N SER A 248 12.97 28.10 6.56
CA SER A 248 14.28 28.32 5.96
C SER A 248 14.58 27.37 4.80
N ARG A 249 15.55 27.76 3.95
CA ARG A 249 16.07 26.84 2.92
C ARG A 249 16.67 25.57 3.54
N VAL A 250 17.22 25.66 4.75
CA VAL A 250 17.79 24.50 5.46
C VAL A 250 16.71 23.47 5.74
N SER A 251 15.56 23.88 6.26
CA SER A 251 14.41 23.02 6.51
C SER A 251 13.91 22.34 5.23
N ASP A 252 13.84 23.10 4.12
CA ASP A 252 13.42 22.58 2.81
C ASP A 252 14.35 21.45 2.30
N TYR A 253 15.67 21.64 2.38
CA TYR A 253 16.66 20.64 1.95
C TYR A 253 16.72 19.44 2.90
N VAL A 254 16.68 19.67 4.21
CA VAL A 254 16.64 18.58 5.21
C VAL A 254 15.41 17.72 4.98
N MET A 255 14.24 18.34 4.75
CA MET A 255 13.01 17.62 4.41
C MET A 255 13.19 16.73 3.18
N LEU A 256 13.69 17.28 2.07
CA LEU A 256 13.93 16.51 0.84
C LEU A 256 14.88 15.33 1.06
N CYS A 257 16.00 15.53 1.75
CA CYS A 257 17.00 14.48 2.00
C CYS A 257 16.48 13.38 2.94
N CYS A 258 15.87 13.77 4.06
CA CYS A 258 15.29 12.84 5.04
C CYS A 258 14.18 12.00 4.42
N MET A 259 13.30 12.60 3.63
CA MET A 259 12.22 11.88 2.95
C MET A 259 12.75 10.83 1.97
N VAL A 260 13.83 11.12 1.23
CA VAL A 260 14.47 10.14 0.34
C VAL A 260 15.00 8.96 1.15
N GLY A 261 15.78 9.22 2.22
CA GLY A 261 16.32 8.16 3.08
C GLY A 261 15.22 7.32 3.75
N ALA A 262 14.14 7.98 4.20
CA ALA A 262 13.01 7.33 4.84
C ALA A 262 12.28 6.33 3.92
N ARG A 263 12.32 6.51 2.59
CA ARG A 263 11.66 5.58 1.65
C ARG A 263 12.14 4.14 1.80
N MET A 264 13.43 3.94 2.03
CA MET A 264 13.99 2.60 2.19
C MET A 264 13.31 1.84 3.34
N TRP A 265 13.12 2.49 4.48
CA TRP A 265 12.47 1.92 5.65
C TRP A 265 10.95 1.80 5.51
N LEU A 266 10.31 2.76 4.84
CA LEU A 266 8.87 2.71 4.55
C LEU A 266 8.51 1.46 3.74
N TRP A 267 9.22 1.17 2.64
CA TRP A 267 8.92 0.00 1.82
C TRP A 267 9.35 -1.32 2.46
N SER A 268 10.35 -1.30 3.36
CA SER A 268 10.65 -2.46 4.21
C SER A 268 9.51 -2.74 5.20
N ALA A 269 8.99 -1.70 5.86
CA ALA A 269 7.87 -1.81 6.80
C ALA A 269 6.60 -2.30 6.09
N ASP A 270 6.29 -1.75 4.92
CA ASP A 270 5.13 -2.16 4.11
C ASP A 270 5.22 -3.63 3.63
N LEU A 271 6.39 -4.10 3.16
CA LEU A 271 6.58 -5.50 2.79
C LEU A 271 6.41 -6.43 3.98
N THR A 272 6.95 -6.01 5.13
CA THR A 272 6.83 -6.78 6.37
C THR A 272 5.40 -6.84 6.86
N GLU A 273 4.68 -5.72 6.84
CA GLU A 273 3.26 -5.63 7.22
C GLU A 273 2.38 -6.48 6.29
N THR A 274 2.61 -6.40 4.98
CA THR A 274 1.88 -7.22 4.00
C THR A 274 2.08 -8.71 4.28
N GLN A 275 3.33 -9.12 4.55
CA GLN A 275 3.63 -10.51 4.89
C GLN A 275 3.00 -10.92 6.24
N LEU A 276 3.00 -10.04 7.25
CA LEU A 276 2.34 -10.31 8.53
C LEU A 276 0.83 -10.48 8.34
N MET A 277 0.17 -9.61 7.58
CA MET A 277 -1.25 -9.73 7.28
C MET A 277 -1.58 -11.04 6.54
N GLN A 278 -0.75 -11.44 5.58
CA GLN A 278 -0.93 -12.70 4.84
C GLN A 278 -0.71 -13.95 5.72
N GLU A 279 0.22 -13.91 6.68
CA GLU A 279 0.54 -15.04 7.56
C GLU A 279 -0.39 -15.15 8.78
N TRP A 280 -0.91 -14.03 9.29
CA TRP A 280 -1.71 -14.00 10.52
C TRP A 280 -3.21 -14.16 10.29
N ILE A 281 -3.69 -13.99 9.05
CA ILE A 281 -5.13 -14.01 8.74
C ILE A 281 -5.50 -15.30 8.04
N GLU A 282 -6.57 -15.92 8.52
CA GLU A 282 -7.08 -17.15 7.94
C GLU A 282 -7.60 -16.91 6.50
N PRO A 283 -7.45 -17.88 5.58
CA PRO A 283 -7.87 -17.72 4.17
C PRO A 283 -9.31 -17.24 4.02
N SER A 284 -10.24 -17.77 4.83
CA SER A 284 -11.67 -17.43 4.75
C SER A 284 -12.00 -15.97 5.13
N ARG A 285 -11.14 -15.30 5.91
CA ARG A 285 -11.35 -13.91 6.38
C ARG A 285 -10.41 -12.90 5.74
N ARG A 286 -9.40 -13.37 5.00
CA ARG A 286 -8.34 -12.54 4.41
C ARG A 286 -8.87 -11.43 3.51
N GLY A 287 -9.82 -11.75 2.62
CA GLY A 287 -10.41 -10.75 1.73
C GLY A 287 -11.14 -9.63 2.50
N ALA A 288 -11.95 -10.00 3.50
CA ALA A 288 -12.71 -9.03 4.28
C ALA A 288 -11.81 -8.12 5.14
N VAL A 289 -10.80 -8.68 5.81
CA VAL A 289 -9.88 -7.90 6.64
C VAL A 289 -9.03 -6.95 5.79
N ASN A 290 -8.46 -7.43 4.68
CA ASN A 290 -7.68 -6.56 3.78
C ASN A 290 -8.54 -5.46 3.15
N ALA A 291 -9.82 -5.73 2.82
CA ALA A 291 -10.73 -4.70 2.34
C ALA A 291 -10.98 -3.60 3.39
N MET A 292 -11.15 -3.97 4.67
CA MET A 292 -11.31 -2.98 5.75
C MET A 292 -10.04 -2.15 5.96
N GLN A 293 -8.86 -2.77 5.87
CA GLN A 293 -7.59 -2.03 5.89
C GLN A 293 -7.49 -1.04 4.74
N THR A 294 -7.71 -1.47 3.49
CA THR A 294 -7.67 -0.57 2.33
C THR A 294 -8.64 0.59 2.48
N ALA A 295 -9.87 0.33 2.93
CA ALA A 295 -10.84 1.39 3.22
C ALA A 295 -10.34 2.38 4.30
N THR A 296 -9.67 1.87 5.35
CA THR A 296 -9.10 2.70 6.41
C THR A 296 -7.94 3.56 5.90
N CYS A 297 -7.04 2.98 5.08
CA CYS A 297 -5.96 3.74 4.43
C CYS A 297 -6.52 4.88 3.57
N GLN A 298 -7.54 4.60 2.76
CA GLN A 298 -8.16 5.63 1.91
C GLN A 298 -8.88 6.70 2.73
N LEU A 299 -9.56 6.31 3.82
CA LEU A 299 -10.15 7.27 4.76
C LEU A 299 -9.08 8.21 5.33
N PHE A 300 -7.96 7.67 5.81
CA PHE A 300 -6.90 8.46 6.40
C PHE A 300 -6.19 9.36 5.39
N TYR A 301 -6.01 8.88 4.17
CA TYR A 301 -5.54 9.70 3.07
C TYR A 301 -6.50 10.87 2.77
N MET A 302 -7.82 10.62 2.75
CA MET A 302 -8.80 11.71 2.59
C MET A 302 -8.78 12.69 3.77
N LEU A 303 -8.64 12.21 5.00
CA LEU A 303 -8.58 13.06 6.19
C LEU A 303 -7.40 14.02 6.14
N ILE A 304 -6.21 13.56 5.73
CA ILE A 304 -5.05 14.45 5.65
C ILE A 304 -5.21 15.51 4.54
N GLN A 305 -5.92 15.20 3.45
CA GLN A 305 -6.26 16.22 2.44
C GLN A 305 -7.24 17.26 3.00
N VAL A 306 -8.23 16.85 3.81
CA VAL A 306 -9.14 17.78 4.51
C VAL A 306 -8.39 18.65 5.51
N VAL A 307 -7.46 18.08 6.29
CA VAL A 307 -6.56 18.85 7.16
C VAL A 307 -5.75 19.86 6.35
N GLY A 308 -5.24 19.49 5.18
CA GLY A 308 -4.58 20.42 4.26
C GLY A 308 -5.46 21.57 3.77
N ILE A 309 -6.78 21.35 3.60
CA ILE A 309 -7.74 22.41 3.26
C ILE A 309 -7.96 23.35 4.46
N ILE A 310 -8.04 22.81 5.67
CA ILE A 310 -8.18 23.62 6.89
C ILE A 310 -6.94 24.50 7.08
N PHE A 311 -5.75 23.89 6.96
CA PHE A 311 -4.45 24.56 7.04
C PHE A 311 -3.96 25.02 5.65
N HIS A 312 -4.77 25.84 4.98
CA HIS A 312 -4.48 26.31 3.63
C HIS A 312 -3.33 27.34 3.55
N ASP A 313 -2.97 28.01 4.66
CA ASP A 313 -1.86 28.96 4.68
C ASP A 313 -0.52 28.20 4.75
N PRO A 314 0.37 28.34 3.74
CA PRO A 314 1.67 27.68 3.71
C PRO A 314 2.54 27.98 4.95
N ARG A 315 2.31 29.10 5.63
CA ARG A 315 3.04 29.43 6.88
C ARG A 315 2.69 28.50 8.04
N GLN A 316 1.51 27.88 7.99
CA GLN A 316 1.06 26.90 8.99
C GLN A 316 1.51 25.47 8.66
N PHE A 317 2.28 25.27 7.59
CA PHE A 317 2.76 23.96 7.17
C PHE A 317 3.59 23.25 8.26
N GLU A 318 4.26 24.00 9.13
CA GLU A 318 4.96 23.43 10.29
C GLU A 318 4.03 22.60 11.20
N ALA A 319 2.77 23.03 11.37
CA ALA A 319 1.79 22.25 12.13
C ALA A 319 1.47 20.90 11.46
N LEU A 320 1.43 20.87 10.12
CA LEU A 320 1.26 19.64 9.33
C LEU A 320 2.47 18.72 9.43
N VAL A 321 3.68 19.29 9.46
CA VAL A 321 4.93 18.53 9.70
C VAL A 321 4.91 17.90 11.09
N LEU A 322 4.58 18.68 12.12
CA LEU A 322 4.45 18.18 13.49
C LEU A 322 3.43 17.05 13.59
N PHE A 323 2.23 17.27 13.03
CA PHE A 323 1.17 16.28 13.00
C PHE A 323 1.61 14.99 12.29
N SER A 324 2.33 15.11 11.19
CA SER A 324 2.86 13.98 10.42
C SER A 324 3.87 13.17 11.24
N VAL A 325 4.87 13.82 11.84
CA VAL A 325 5.90 13.14 12.66
C VAL A 325 5.28 12.51 13.91
N ALA A 326 4.30 13.18 14.54
CA ALA A 326 3.57 12.64 15.68
C ALA A 326 2.71 11.42 15.29
N THR A 327 2.06 11.46 14.12
CA THR A 327 1.27 10.33 13.62
C THR A 327 2.14 9.12 13.29
N VAL A 328 3.31 9.34 12.66
CA VAL A 328 4.27 8.25 12.41
C VAL A 328 4.85 7.71 13.72
N LEU A 329 5.06 8.55 14.74
CA LEU A 329 5.46 8.09 16.08
C LEU A 329 4.38 7.20 16.70
N ALA A 330 3.12 7.64 16.66
CA ALA A 330 1.98 6.88 17.17
C ALA A 330 1.85 5.53 16.45
N ALA A 331 2.10 5.49 15.13
CA ALA A 331 2.16 4.25 14.38
C ALA A 331 3.31 3.35 14.86
N ALA A 332 4.52 3.86 15.04
CA ALA A 332 5.66 3.08 15.54
C ALA A 332 5.40 2.51 16.95
N MET A 333 4.77 3.31 17.83
CA MET A 333 4.29 2.84 19.13
C MET A 333 3.24 1.74 18.99
N GLY A 334 2.28 1.89 18.08
CA GLY A 334 1.23 0.90 17.83
C GLY A 334 1.77 -0.43 17.30
N PHE A 335 2.75 -0.42 16.39
CA PHE A 335 3.48 -1.63 15.96
C PHE A 335 4.17 -2.31 17.14
N THR A 336 4.84 -1.52 18.01
CA THR A 336 5.55 -2.05 19.18
C THR A 336 4.57 -2.66 20.20
N LEU A 337 3.47 -1.98 20.48
CA LEU A 337 2.42 -2.46 21.39
C LEU A 337 1.76 -3.73 20.85
N TRP A 338 1.54 -3.81 19.53
CA TRP A 338 1.03 -5.00 18.88
C TRP A 338 2.02 -6.17 18.99
N ASP A 339 3.32 -5.95 18.75
CA ASP A 339 4.34 -7.00 18.88
C ASP A 339 4.42 -7.51 20.31
N VAL A 340 4.47 -6.62 21.31
CA VAL A 340 4.52 -7.02 22.72
C VAL A 340 3.27 -7.82 23.12
N ARG A 341 2.09 -7.41 22.66
CA ARG A 341 0.82 -8.04 23.04
C ARG A 341 0.57 -9.36 22.32
N TYR A 342 0.75 -9.38 21.00
CA TYR A 342 0.41 -10.51 20.15
C TYR A 342 1.64 -11.11 19.46
N GLY A 343 2.52 -10.29 18.88
CA GLY A 343 3.65 -10.76 18.07
C GLY A 343 4.64 -11.68 18.81
N CYS A 344 5.02 -11.33 20.04
CA CYS A 344 5.83 -12.18 20.92
C CYS A 344 5.17 -13.53 21.25
N HIS A 345 3.85 -13.59 21.15
CA HIS A 345 3.02 -14.75 21.46
C HIS A 345 2.45 -15.41 20.19
N ARG A 346 3.11 -15.25 19.03
CA ARG A 346 2.64 -15.73 17.73
C ARG A 346 2.09 -17.16 17.75
N SER A 347 2.74 -18.08 18.46
CA SER A 347 2.32 -19.49 18.53
C SER A 347 0.93 -19.72 19.14
N LEU A 348 0.42 -18.77 19.93
CA LEU A 348 -0.92 -18.83 20.53
C LEU A 348 -2.02 -18.33 19.58
N TYR A 349 -1.67 -17.47 18.62
CA TYR A 349 -2.65 -16.75 17.78
C TYR A 349 -2.59 -17.14 16.31
N ALA A 350 -1.41 -17.42 15.78
CA ALA A 350 -1.22 -17.90 14.42
C ALA A 350 -1.01 -19.42 14.46
N ARG A 351 -2.00 -20.20 14.00
CA ARG A 351 -1.82 -21.65 13.83
C ARG A 351 -0.73 -21.90 12.80
N SER A 352 0.26 -22.72 13.15
CA SER A 352 1.21 -23.23 12.16
C SER A 352 0.44 -24.07 11.15
N THR A 353 0.48 -23.67 9.88
CA THR A 353 -0.09 -24.38 8.72
C THR A 353 0.68 -25.68 8.41
N THR A 354 1.19 -26.38 9.43
CA THR A 354 1.89 -27.67 9.33
C THR A 354 0.99 -28.86 9.65
N GLY A 355 -0.34 -28.65 9.79
CA GLY A 355 -1.28 -29.66 10.30
C GLY A 355 -2.11 -30.42 9.27
N THR A 356 -2.08 -30.07 7.98
CA THR A 356 -3.05 -30.62 6.98
C THR A 356 -2.38 -31.43 5.85
N MET A 357 -1.27 -32.10 6.13
CA MET A 357 -0.83 -33.26 5.36
C MET A 357 -0.85 -34.50 6.25
N LYS A 358 -2.06 -34.97 6.59
CA LYS A 358 -2.25 -36.33 7.10
C LYS A 358 -3.34 -37.03 6.29
N THR A 359 -2.88 -38.08 5.59
CA THR A 359 -3.67 -39.22 5.08
C THR A 359 -4.70 -38.93 3.99
N ILE A 360 -4.24 -38.81 2.75
CA ILE A 360 -4.94 -39.47 1.65
C ILE A 360 -4.38 -40.89 1.59
N ALA A 361 -5.02 -41.80 2.32
CA ALA A 361 -4.83 -43.22 2.13
C ALA A 361 -5.44 -43.59 0.78
N THR A 362 -4.58 -44.13 -0.10
CA THR A 362 -4.98 -44.88 -1.30
C THR A 362 -5.78 -46.11 -0.89
N PRO A 363 -6.93 -46.40 -1.54
CA PRO A 363 -7.30 -47.77 -1.83
C PRO A 363 -6.57 -48.29 -3.07
#